data_AF-A0A535MYH5-F1
#
_entry.id   AF-A0A535MYH5-F1
#
_cell.length_a   1.000
_cell.length_b   1.000
_cell.length_c   1.000
_cell.angle_alpha   90.00
_cell.angle_beta   90.00
_cell.angle_gamma   90.00
#
_symmetry.space_group_name_H-M   'P 1'
#
loop_
_entity.id
_entity.type
_entity.pdbx_description
1 polymer ?
#
loop_
_entity_poly.entity_id
_entity_poly.type
_entity_poly.pdbx_seq_one_letter_code
_entity_poly.pdbx_strand_id
1 'polypeptide(L)'
;MLSDAIEEIHRELQAAEDRHEEEMRRRADVRTVDAFLLRIENLIENRHAEVPLPLMDEIVRFTRPFSRKLLRALNKNVTRDPVRVLDVLFDLQQLLLPRLLVA
;
A
#
# COMPACT_ATOMS: atom_id res chain seq x y z
N MET A 1 -0.46 -34.91 -28.07
CA MET A 1 -0.16 -35.66 -26.83
C MET A 1 1.07 -35.13 -26.11
N LEU A 2 2.28 -35.11 -26.69
CA LEU A 2 3.44 -34.45 -26.05
C LEU A 2 3.42 -32.92 -26.17
N SER A 3 2.94 -32.39 -27.30
CA SER A 3 2.82 -30.93 -27.52
C SER A 3 1.83 -30.28 -26.55
N ASP A 4 0.66 -30.91 -26.34
CA ASP A 4 -0.38 -30.39 -25.44
C ASP A 4 0.09 -30.35 -23.98
N ALA A 5 0.84 -31.38 -23.56
CA ALA A 5 1.44 -31.42 -22.23
C ALA A 5 2.50 -30.33 -22.03
N ILE A 6 3.28 -30.00 -23.07
CA ILE A 6 4.27 -28.91 -23.03
C ILE A 6 3.58 -27.53 -22.96
N GLU A 7 2.44 -27.35 -23.67
CA GLU A 7 1.64 -26.12 -23.59
C GLU A 7 0.93 -25.96 -22.25
N GLU A 8 0.48 -27.06 -21.64
CA GLU A 8 -0.10 -27.06 -20.29
C GLU A 8 0.93 -26.70 -19.23
N ILE A 9 2.13 -27.30 -19.27
CA ILE A 9 3.24 -26.95 -18.37
C ILE A 9 3.63 -25.47 -18.50
N HIS A 10 3.72 -24.92 -19.72
CA HIS A 10 4.03 -23.50 -19.90
C HIS A 10 2.98 -22.58 -19.29
N ARG A 11 1.69 -22.91 -19.43
CA ARG A 11 0.60 -22.13 -18.85
C ARG A 11 0.63 -22.17 -17.32
N GLU A 12 0.91 -23.33 -16.73
CA GLU A 12 1.04 -23.46 -15.29
C GLU A 12 2.25 -22.70 -14.74
N LEU A 13 3.37 -22.69 -15.48
CA LEU A 13 4.57 -21.95 -15.10
C LEU A 13 4.29 -20.44 -15.10
N GLN A 14 3.67 -19.92 -16.17
CA GLN A 14 3.28 -18.51 -16.27
C GLN A 14 2.33 -18.11 -15.15
N ALA A 15 1.30 -18.92 -14.87
CA ALA A 15 0.38 -18.65 -13.77
C ALA A 15 1.06 -18.70 -12.39
N ALA A 16 2.13 -19.50 -12.21
CA ALA A 16 2.92 -19.51 -11.00
C ALA A 16 3.81 -18.26 -10.88
N GLU A 17 4.44 -17.83 -11.97
CA GLU A 17 5.22 -16.59 -12.04
C GLU A 17 4.36 -15.37 -11.75
N ASP A 18 3.18 -15.25 -12.38
CA ASP A 18 2.23 -14.16 -12.16
C ASP A 18 1.81 -14.07 -10.68
N ARG A 19 1.50 -15.22 -10.05
CA ARG A 19 1.16 -15.26 -8.62
C ARG A 19 2.32 -14.84 -7.73
N HIS A 20 3.53 -15.26 -8.05
CA HIS A 20 4.73 -14.88 -7.31
C HIS A 20 5.01 -13.38 -7.44
N GLU A 21 4.89 -12.81 -8.65
CA GLU A 21 5.02 -11.37 -8.88
C GLU A 21 3.96 -10.57 -8.12
N GLU A 22 2.71 -11.00 -8.14
CA GLU A 22 1.63 -10.39 -7.37
C GLU A 22 1.91 -10.41 -5.86
N GLU A 23 2.40 -11.53 -5.33
CA GLU A 23 2.75 -11.65 -3.91
C GLU A 23 3.91 -10.71 -3.55
N MET A 24 4.95 -10.66 -4.39
CA MET A 24 6.09 -9.77 -4.19
C MET A 24 5.68 -8.30 -4.23
N ARG A 25 4.77 -7.94 -5.14
CA ARG A 25 4.21 -6.60 -5.22
C ARG A 25 3.40 -6.25 -3.98
N ARG A 26 2.52 -7.14 -3.51
CA ARG A 26 1.76 -6.94 -2.26
C ARG A 26 2.67 -6.73 -1.06
N ARG A 27 3.73 -7.54 -0.93
CA ARG A 27 4.74 -7.38 0.13
C ARG A 27 5.45 -6.02 0.03
N ALA A 28 5.72 -5.54 -1.19
CA ALA A 28 6.31 -4.21 -1.39
C ALA A 28 5.35 -3.07 -1.02
N ASP A 29 4.06 -3.20 -1.32
CA ASP A 29 3.04 -2.22 -0.96
C ASP A 29 2.90 -2.11 0.57
N VAL A 30 2.89 -3.25 1.29
CA VAL A 30 2.87 -3.27 2.77
C VAL A 30 4.09 -2.54 3.35
N ARG A 31 5.30 -2.89 2.90
CA ARG A 31 6.54 -2.22 3.34
C ARG A 31 6.53 -0.71 3.08
N THR A 32 5.91 -0.30 1.98
CA THR A 32 5.81 1.12 1.61
C THR A 32 4.89 1.87 2.58
N VAL A 33 3.76 1.28 2.97
CA VAL A 33 2.88 1.88 3.99
C VAL A 33 3.57 1.95 5.34
N ASP A 34 4.27 0.89 5.76
CA ASP A 34 5.01 0.88 7.03
C ASP A 34 6.05 2.00 7.08
N ALA A 35 6.76 2.24 5.97
CA ALA A 35 7.71 3.34 5.86
C ALA A 35 7.05 4.72 5.96
N PHE A 36 5.85 4.90 5.40
CA PHE A 36 5.10 6.14 5.57
C PHE A 36 4.61 6.32 7.00
N LEU A 37 4.07 5.27 7.64
CA LEU A 37 3.64 5.32 9.04
C LEU A 37 4.78 5.81 9.93
N LEU A 38 5.95 5.18 9.83
CA LEU A 38 7.13 5.57 10.60
C LEU A 38 7.52 7.04 10.35
N ARG A 39 7.50 7.51 9.11
CA ARG A 39 7.83 8.93 8.79
C ARG A 39 6.82 9.89 9.42
N ILE A 40 5.52 9.56 9.42
CA ILE A 40 4.47 10.41 10.01
C ILE A 40 4.52 10.38 11.54
N GLU A 41 4.75 9.22 12.15
CA GLU A 41 4.95 9.08 13.60
C GLU A 41 6.12 9.95 14.07
N ASN A 42 7.26 9.90 13.37
CA ASN A 42 8.39 10.77 13.66
C ASN A 42 8.02 12.26 13.58
N LEU A 43 7.17 12.68 12.64
CA LEU A 43 6.72 14.08 12.56
C LEU A 43 5.88 14.48 13.79
N ILE A 44 5.00 13.58 14.23
CA ILE A 44 4.15 13.79 15.42
C ILE A 44 5.02 13.88 16.68
N GLU A 45 5.95 12.93 16.85
CA GLU A 45 6.86 12.89 18.00
C GLU A 45 7.73 14.16 18.09
N ASN A 46 8.20 14.65 16.94
CA ASN A 46 8.97 15.89 16.84
C ASN A 46 8.09 17.16 16.82
N ARG A 47 6.77 17.01 17.06
CA ARG A 47 5.79 18.11 17.15
C ARG A 47 5.74 19.01 15.90
N HIS A 48 5.96 18.43 14.72
CA HIS A 48 5.70 19.15 13.48
C HIS A 48 4.21 19.42 13.32
N ALA A 49 3.86 20.67 13.04
CA ALA A 49 2.47 21.10 12.90
C ALA A 49 1.78 20.56 11.64
N GLU A 50 2.54 20.23 10.60
CA GLU A 50 2.02 19.76 9.33
C GLU A 50 2.98 18.78 8.63
N VAL A 51 2.41 17.90 7.80
CA VAL A 51 3.16 17.03 6.91
C VAL A 51 3.75 17.85 5.76
N PRO A 52 5.07 17.75 5.48
CA PRO A 52 5.68 18.42 4.33
C PRO A 52 5.00 18.05 3.01
N LEU A 53 4.80 19.04 2.13
CA LEU A 53 4.13 18.83 0.83
C LEU A 53 4.72 17.68 0.00
N PRO A 54 6.05 17.51 -0.13
CA PRO A 54 6.60 16.42 -0.92
C PRO A 54 6.19 15.04 -0.40
N LEU A 55 6.19 14.88 0.93
CA LEU A 55 5.76 13.64 1.58
C LEU A 55 4.24 13.42 1.42
N MET A 56 3.46 14.48 1.55
CA MET A 56 2.01 14.40 1.31
C MET A 56 1.70 13.95 -0.13
N ASP A 57 2.42 14.48 -1.12
CA ASP A 57 2.25 14.10 -2.52
C ASP A 57 2.65 12.64 -2.79
N GLU A 58 3.72 12.15 -2.15
CA GLU A 58 4.10 10.73 -2.18
C GLU A 58 2.97 9.84 -1.65
N ILE A 59 2.43 10.19 -0.46
CA ILE A 59 1.33 9.44 0.17
C ILE A 59 0.09 9.46 -0.73
N VAL A 60 -0.30 10.63 -1.26
CA VAL A 60 -1.46 10.78 -2.16
C VAL A 60 -1.31 9.93 -3.42
N ARG A 61 -0.12 9.92 -4.05
CA ARG A 61 0.15 9.10 -5.23
C ARG A 61 0.05 7.62 -4.90
N PHE A 62 0.59 7.20 -3.75
CA PHE A 62 0.55 5.83 -3.30
C PHE A 62 -0.87 5.36 -2.94
N THR A 63 -1.68 6.17 -2.24
CA THR A 63 -3.04 5.80 -1.83
C THR A 63 -4.03 5.70 -3.00
N ARG A 64 -3.81 6.48 -4.06
CA ARG A 64 -4.70 6.60 -5.23
C ARG A 64 -5.16 5.27 -5.83
N PRO A 65 -4.29 4.29 -6.15
CA PRO A 65 -4.71 3.01 -6.73
C PRO A 65 -5.53 2.13 -5.77
N PHE A 66 -5.41 2.30 -4.45
CA PHE A 66 -6.04 1.38 -3.48
C PHE A 66 -7.43 1.82 -3.03
N SER A 67 -7.64 3.11 -2.78
CA SER A 67 -8.94 3.59 -2.26
C SER A 67 -9.23 5.05 -2.58
N ARG A 68 -10.30 5.26 -3.37
CA ARG A 68 -10.85 6.60 -3.65
C ARG A 68 -11.39 7.27 -2.38
N LYS A 69 -11.87 6.50 -1.41
CA LYS A 69 -12.40 7.02 -0.12
C LYS A 69 -11.25 7.62 0.70
N LEU A 70 -10.15 6.87 0.85
CA LEU A 70 -8.97 7.32 1.59
C LEU A 70 -8.28 8.49 0.90
N LEU A 71 -8.18 8.46 -0.44
CA LEU A 71 -7.69 9.60 -1.21
C LEU A 71 -8.51 10.88 -0.96
N ARG A 72 -9.85 10.77 -0.89
CA ARG A 72 -10.71 11.92 -0.56
C ARG A 72 -10.50 12.40 0.88
N ALA A 73 -10.23 11.50 1.83
CA ALA A 73 -9.92 11.88 3.20
C ALA A 73 -8.61 12.69 3.28
N LEU A 74 -7.56 12.23 2.60
CA LEU A 74 -6.29 12.96 2.47
C LEU A 74 -6.48 14.34 1.84
N ASN A 75 -7.22 14.43 0.73
CA ASN A 75 -7.44 15.70 0.04
C ASN A 75 -8.29 16.69 0.84
N LYS A 76 -9.15 16.20 1.76
CA LYS A 76 -9.90 17.05 2.70
C LYS A 76 -9.05 17.56 3.86
N ASN A 77 -7.87 16.96 4.09
CA ASN A 77 -6.93 17.40 5.11
C ASN A 77 -6.11 18.61 4.61
N VAL A 78 -6.77 19.75 4.44
CA VAL A 78 -6.14 20.99 3.92
C VAL A 78 -4.97 21.45 4.80
N THR A 79 -5.05 21.21 6.11
CA THR A 79 -4.01 21.56 7.09
C THR A 79 -2.82 20.59 7.07
N ARG A 80 -2.89 19.49 6.31
CA ARG A 80 -1.88 18.42 6.31
C ARG A 80 -1.54 17.95 7.73
N ASP A 81 -2.57 17.86 8.57
CA ASP A 81 -2.46 17.41 9.96
C ASP A 81 -1.87 15.98 9.99
N PRO A 82 -0.70 15.77 10.62
CA PRO A 82 -0.06 14.46 10.67
C PRO A 82 -0.93 13.37 11.30
N VAL A 83 -1.75 13.68 12.31
CA VAL A 83 -2.62 12.69 12.97
C VAL A 83 -3.65 12.14 11.99
N ARG A 84 -4.29 13.03 11.22
CA ARG A 84 -5.24 12.62 10.17
C ARG A 84 -4.59 11.83 9.05
N VAL A 85 -3.34 12.12 8.71
CA VAL A 85 -2.59 11.34 7.72
C VAL A 85 -2.30 9.94 8.28
N LEU A 86 -1.92 9.84 9.56
CA LEU A 86 -1.67 8.58 10.25
C LEU A 86 -2.91 7.68 10.25
N ASP A 87 -4.09 8.22 10.58
CA ASP A 87 -5.36 7.48 10.55
C ASP A 87 -5.63 6.86 9.18
N VAL A 88 -5.41 7.63 8.10
CA VAL A 88 -5.61 7.14 6.73
C VAL A 88 -4.59 6.06 6.36
N LEU A 89 -3.34 6.19 6.80
CA LEU A 89 -2.31 5.19 6.55
C LEU A 89 -2.59 3.88 7.30
N PHE A 90 -3.16 3.92 8.52
CA PHE A 90 -3.62 2.72 9.22
C PHE A 90 -4.76 2.03 8.47
N ASP A 91 -5.77 2.77 8.02
CA ASP A 91 -6.84 2.22 7.17
C ASP A 91 -6.27 1.60 5.89
N LEU A 92 -5.26 2.22 5.29
CA LEU A 92 -4.61 1.72 4.08
C LEU A 92 -3.81 0.44 4.36
N GLN A 93 -3.09 0.37 5.49
CA GLN A 93 -2.40 -0.84 5.92
C GLN A 93 -3.37 -2.02 6.11
N GLN A 94 -4.54 -1.77 6.72
CA GLN A 94 -5.58 -2.79 6.90
C GLN A 94 -6.16 -3.29 5.57
N LEU A 95 -6.20 -2.45 4.52
CA LEU A 95 -6.62 -2.87 3.18
C LEU A 95 -5.57 -3.74 2.48
N LEU A 96 -4.28 -3.48 2.75
CA LEU A 96 -3.16 -4.17 2.13
C LEU A 96 -2.81 -5.48 2.81
N LEU A 97 -3.00 -5.56 4.13
CA LEU A 97 -2.86 -6.80 4.88
C LEU A 97 -4.02 -7.72 4.46
N PRO A 98 -3.73 -8.90 3.87
CA PRO A 98 -4.74 -9.95 3.76
C PRO A 98 -5.27 -10.22 5.17
N ARG A 99 -6.52 -10.67 5.30
CA ARG A 99 -7.06 -11.19 6.57
C ARG A 99 -6.21 -12.38 7.04
N LEU A 100 -5.05 -12.12 7.64
CA LEU A 100 -4.13 -13.08 8.25
C LEU A 100 -4.63 -13.48 9.65
N LEU A 101 -5.95 -13.61 9.81
CA LEU A 101 -6.61 -14.10 11.02
C LEU A 101 -7.83 -14.94 10.62
N VAL A 102 -7.60 -15.93 9.77
CA VAL A 102 -8.36 -17.19 9.84
C VAL A 102 -7.31 -18.30 9.89
N ALA A 103 -6.81 -18.54 11.09
CA ALA A 103 -6.15 -19.77 11.49
C ALA A 103 -7.02 -20.41 12.59
#